data_AF-A0A7J7IX80-F1
#
_entry.id   AF-A0A7J7IX80-F1
#
_cell.length_a   1.000
_cell.length_b   1.000
_cell.length_c   1.000
_cell.angle_alpha   90.00
_cell.angle_beta   90.00
_cell.angle_gamma   90.00
#
_symmetry.space_group_name_H-M   'P 1'
#
loop_
_entity.id
_entity.type
_entity.pdbx_description
1 polymer ?
#
loop_
_entity_poly.entity_id
_entity_poly.type
_entity_poly.pdbx_seq_one_letter_code
_entity_poly.pdbx_strand_id
1 'polypeptide(L)'
;MDYSVEKSNDALSIRHYEMYRCDLYGLEWVPNEDTYFIISPIDIIKANPRTEEDHVNWLVKHNKFLEAMSVVQKSETGLKTHTYEKIGHMYLDFLCEQDNFVEAAKRCTSILAHNQESWEHYFYKFRDSGKIQEIALYLPREDPTLQPAVYELVLYHFIQTDIQSFSHLIKTWQKSIYHGPTIINTVLERMKTSDSSLAEEDRHSLYESLAILYTNQSEYAEALTVYLKLKHDDVFEFIHKHNLFSSINSQIVLLMDFNCGLALDLLLNNIECIPPQLVVPQLEKHSLYQFNYLDRLIKRYPYECTSYHNKMVYLYAEHSPKNLLSFLKRADGYDQAAAVKFCDERELLKEKVYLQGKMGNHRQALQSIVHDLQDVEYAIDFCKEHNYKSLWDELITYSLTNPKFITALLENIGTHVDPLILIQRIPEKTEIPNLRNSLVKILQDFNLQISLREDCQKILETDTLNLLAQHVKLQKKGLCVEDAARCSICHERIIPIDLRFGTDMTMFYCHHMFHIDCLPSYSSSTCAICNAQKRNPGYSSSLM
;
A
#
# COMPACT_ATOMS: atom_id res chain seq x y z
N MET A 1 79.38 9.67 18.69
CA MET A 1 78.33 10.65 18.34
C MET A 1 79.02 11.70 17.49
N ASP A 2 79.06 11.46 16.19
CA ASP A 2 79.79 12.32 15.27
C ASP A 2 78.92 13.51 14.90
N TYR A 3 79.29 14.67 15.42
CA TYR A 3 78.70 15.95 15.06
C TYR A 3 79.21 16.35 13.67
N SER A 4 78.56 15.91 12.60
CA SER A 4 78.73 16.53 11.29
C SER A 4 77.98 17.86 11.28
N VAL A 5 78.69 18.93 11.65
CA VAL A 5 78.23 20.31 11.50
C VAL A 5 78.46 20.73 10.05
N GLU A 6 77.42 21.12 9.35
CA GLU A 6 77.57 21.76 8.04
C GLU A 6 78.28 23.10 8.23
N LYS A 7 79.51 23.18 7.75
CA LYS A 7 80.13 24.44 7.37
C LYS A 7 80.39 24.37 5.87
N SER A 8 79.50 24.95 5.07
CA SER A 8 79.93 25.45 3.77
C SER A 8 80.84 26.64 4.06
N ASN A 9 82.13 26.40 3.99
CA ASN A 9 83.16 27.40 4.21
C ASN A 9 84.23 27.12 3.16
N ASP A 10 84.68 28.16 2.47
CA ASP A 10 85.78 28.07 1.49
C ASP A 10 87.12 27.67 2.15
N ALA A 11 87.16 27.58 3.48
CA ALA A 11 88.30 27.21 4.28
C ALA A 11 87.96 26.13 5.34
N LEU A 12 88.71 25.03 5.33
CA LEU A 12 88.71 24.01 6.37
C LEU A 12 89.47 24.51 7.60
N SER A 13 88.77 24.66 8.73
CA SER A 13 89.35 25.12 9.99
C SER A 13 90.07 23.96 10.70
N ILE A 14 91.40 23.92 10.61
CA ILE A 14 92.26 22.96 11.32
C ILE A 14 92.73 23.57 12.64
N ARG A 15 92.80 22.78 13.72
CA ARG A 15 93.23 23.32 15.02
C ARG A 15 94.67 23.82 14.94
N HIS A 16 94.95 24.99 15.49
CA HIS A 16 96.29 25.59 15.49
C HIS A 16 96.93 25.81 14.11
N TYR A 17 96.12 25.98 13.05
CA TYR A 17 96.59 26.22 11.68
C TYR A 17 97.62 27.36 11.56
N GLU A 18 97.55 28.36 12.43
CA GLU A 18 98.49 29.50 12.51
C GLU A 18 99.93 29.09 12.82
N MET A 19 100.14 27.91 13.42
CA MET A 19 101.45 27.40 13.82
C MET A 19 102.08 26.47 12.78
N TYR A 20 101.38 26.18 11.68
CA TYR A 20 101.83 25.21 10.68
C TYR A 20 102.21 25.89 9.37
N ARG A 21 103.28 25.40 8.75
CA ARG A 21 103.71 25.80 7.41
C ARG A 21 103.06 24.88 6.37
N CYS A 22 102.95 25.35 5.13
CA CYS A 22 102.25 24.63 4.06
C CYS A 22 102.78 23.20 3.80
N ASP A 23 104.07 22.95 4.09
CA ASP A 23 104.76 21.67 3.97
C ASP A 23 104.36 20.64 5.04
N LEU A 24 103.67 21.05 6.11
CA LEU A 24 103.22 20.18 7.19
C LEU A 24 101.82 19.58 6.95
N TYR A 25 101.19 19.92 5.83
CA TYR A 25 99.89 19.38 5.43
C TYR A 25 100.07 18.28 4.39
N GLY A 26 99.40 17.15 4.59
CA GLY A 26 99.34 16.04 3.64
C GLY A 26 97.92 15.88 3.09
N LEU A 27 97.79 15.55 1.82
CA LEU A 27 96.54 15.12 1.21
C LEU A 27 96.75 13.70 0.67
N GLU A 28 96.09 12.72 1.28
CA GLU A 28 96.08 11.35 0.80
C GLU A 28 94.71 10.99 0.23
N TRP A 29 94.69 10.27 -0.87
CA TRP A 29 93.48 9.78 -1.52
C TRP A 29 93.50 8.26 -1.54
N VAL A 30 92.40 7.64 -1.12
CA VAL A 30 92.22 6.19 -1.16
C VAL A 30 91.45 5.83 -2.44
N PRO A 31 92.09 5.19 -3.45
CA PRO A 31 91.50 5.01 -4.78
C PRO A 31 90.20 4.20 -4.84
N ASN A 32 89.92 3.40 -3.81
CA ASN A 32 88.79 2.47 -3.79
C ASN A 32 87.60 2.95 -2.96
N GLU A 33 87.75 4.00 -2.14
CA GLU A 33 86.70 4.47 -1.23
C GLU A 33 86.30 5.94 -1.49
N ASP A 34 86.81 6.55 -2.57
CA ASP A 34 86.64 7.98 -2.91
C ASP A 34 86.83 8.92 -1.71
N THR A 35 87.69 8.51 -0.77
CA THR A 35 87.89 9.18 0.51
C THR A 35 89.21 9.96 0.46
N TYR A 36 89.17 11.21 0.88
CA TYR A 36 90.34 12.07 1.04
C TYR A 36 90.68 12.21 2.52
N PHE A 37 91.95 12.07 2.88
CA PHE A 37 92.47 12.38 4.19
C PHE A 37 93.32 13.63 4.11
N ILE A 38 92.90 14.68 4.80
CA ILE A 38 93.68 15.90 5.00
C ILE A 38 94.38 15.75 6.34
N ILE A 39 95.68 15.54 6.29
CA ILE A 39 96.51 15.26 7.45
C ILE A 39 97.25 16.55 7.83
N SER A 40 97.21 16.88 9.11
CA SER A 40 98.04 17.88 9.76
C SER A 40 98.83 17.23 10.89
N PRO A 41 99.82 17.90 11.50
CA PRO A 41 100.65 17.31 12.55
C PRO A 41 99.86 16.82 13.79
N ILE A 42 98.62 17.28 13.98
CA ILE A 42 97.79 16.96 15.15
C ILE A 42 96.41 16.41 14.75
N ASP A 43 95.82 16.88 13.65
CA ASP A 43 94.49 16.48 13.21
C ASP A 43 94.53 15.70 11.88
N ILE A 44 93.71 14.67 11.78
CA ILE A 44 93.41 13.96 10.52
C ILE A 44 91.94 14.21 10.20
N ILE A 45 91.66 14.81 9.05
CA ILE A 45 90.30 15.08 8.57
C ILE A 45 89.98 14.08 7.46
N LYS A 46 88.93 13.28 7.66
CA LYS A 46 88.35 12.42 6.62
C LYS A 46 87.31 13.23 5.84
N ALA A 47 87.47 13.35 4.53
CA ALA A 47 86.53 13.98 3.61
C ALA A 47 85.99 12.93 2.64
N ASN A 48 84.66 12.72 2.68
CA ASN A 48 83.95 11.79 1.80
C ASN A 48 83.05 12.58 0.84
N PRO A 49 82.81 12.07 -0.38
CA PRO A 49 81.79 12.63 -1.26
C PRO A 49 80.42 12.52 -0.58
N ARG A 50 79.62 13.58 -0.72
CA ARG A 50 78.27 13.63 -0.14
C ARG A 50 77.42 12.53 -0.77
N THR A 51 76.94 11.61 0.07
CA THR A 51 75.97 10.61 -0.38
C THR A 51 74.56 11.19 -0.38
N GLU A 52 73.64 10.57 -1.13
CA GLU A 52 72.22 10.93 -1.09
C GLU A 52 71.65 10.75 0.34
N GLU A 53 72.14 9.79 1.12
CA GLU A 53 71.79 9.60 2.53
C GLU A 53 72.23 10.78 3.41
N ASP A 54 73.42 11.33 3.20
CA ASP A 54 73.90 12.51 3.93
C ASP A 54 73.07 13.75 3.59
N HIS A 55 72.62 13.86 2.34
CA HIS A 55 71.73 14.95 1.94
C HIS A 55 70.35 14.85 2.59
N VAL A 56 69.75 13.65 2.62
CA VAL A 56 68.47 13.40 3.28
C VAL A 56 68.57 13.64 4.79
N ASN A 57 69.62 13.15 5.45
CA ASN A 57 69.88 13.40 6.87
C ASN A 57 69.97 14.89 7.20
N TRP A 58 70.64 15.65 6.34
CA TRP A 58 70.74 17.09 6.49
C TRP A 58 69.38 17.78 6.36
N LEU A 59 68.57 17.39 5.36
CA LEU A 59 67.23 17.96 5.16
C LEU A 59 66.31 17.67 6.35
N VAL A 60 66.36 16.45 6.88
CA VAL A 60 65.61 16.04 8.07
C VAL A 60 66.01 16.86 9.30
N LYS A 61 67.32 17.09 9.53
CA LYS A 61 67.80 17.93 10.64
C LYS A 61 67.34 19.40 10.56
N HIS A 62 67.09 19.90 9.35
CA HIS A 62 66.64 21.28 9.11
C HIS A 62 65.12 21.39 8.95
N ASN A 63 64.35 20.36 9.34
CA ASN A 63 62.89 20.31 9.21
C ASN A 63 62.36 20.48 7.78
N LYS A 64 63.20 20.21 6.76
CA LYS A 64 62.83 20.30 5.33
C LYS A 64 62.33 18.94 4.83
N PHE A 65 61.26 18.45 5.43
CA PHE A 65 60.78 17.09 5.19
C PHE A 65 60.23 16.85 3.78
N LEU A 66 59.51 17.83 3.19
CA LEU A 66 58.97 17.69 1.83
C LEU A 66 60.07 17.56 0.77
N GLU A 67 61.15 18.35 0.91
CA GLU A 67 62.32 18.26 0.05
C GLU A 67 63.01 16.90 0.26
N ALA A 68 63.17 16.46 1.52
CA ALA A 68 63.74 15.15 1.85
C ALA A 68 62.97 14.00 1.20
N MET A 69 61.63 14.01 1.29
CA MET A 69 60.77 13.00 0.68
C MET A 69 60.90 12.98 -0.85
N SER A 70 61.03 14.15 -1.49
CA SER A 70 61.21 14.25 -2.94
C SER A 70 62.55 13.67 -3.41
N VAL A 71 63.59 13.78 -2.59
CA VAL A 71 64.91 13.20 -2.86
C VAL A 71 64.85 11.67 -2.73
N VAL A 72 64.24 11.17 -1.66
CA VAL A 72 64.05 9.72 -1.44
C VAL A 72 63.19 9.07 -2.53
N GLN A 73 62.22 9.79 -3.09
CA GLN A 73 61.38 9.28 -4.17
C GLN A 73 62.11 9.25 -5.53
N LYS A 74 63.14 10.08 -5.72
CA LYS A 74 63.96 10.16 -6.95
C LYS A 74 65.18 9.25 -6.92
N SER A 75 65.65 8.85 -5.74
CA SER A 75 66.80 7.96 -5.60
C SER A 75 66.46 6.53 -6.05
N GLU A 76 67.06 6.07 -7.16
CA GLU A 76 66.91 4.70 -7.66
C GLU A 76 67.71 3.68 -6.81
N THR A 77 68.74 4.15 -6.10
CA THR A 77 69.53 3.37 -5.16
C THR A 77 68.88 3.43 -3.79
N GLY A 78 68.20 2.35 -3.36
CA GLY A 78 67.54 2.29 -2.07
C GLY A 78 68.44 2.75 -0.91
N LEU A 79 68.01 3.81 -0.21
CA LEU A 79 68.69 4.36 0.97
C LEU A 79 68.57 3.37 2.14
N LYS A 80 69.67 3.09 2.86
CA LYS A 80 69.72 2.08 3.93
C LYS A 80 69.07 2.53 5.23
N THR A 81 69.06 3.83 5.51
CA THR A 81 68.76 4.39 6.85
C THR A 81 67.44 5.16 6.91
N HIS A 82 67.01 5.75 5.80
CA HIS A 82 65.82 6.59 5.71
C HIS A 82 64.90 6.13 4.58
N THR A 83 63.91 5.31 4.93
CA THR A 83 62.80 4.98 4.04
C THR A 83 61.83 6.15 3.94
N TYR A 84 61.13 6.27 2.81
CA TYR A 84 60.08 7.28 2.59
C TYR A 84 59.06 7.30 3.75
N GLU A 85 58.64 6.13 4.23
CA GLU A 85 57.73 5.99 5.38
C GLU A 85 58.30 6.63 6.64
N LYS A 86 59.57 6.39 6.98
CA LYS A 86 60.20 6.91 8.20
C LYS A 86 60.33 8.42 8.19
N ILE A 87 60.66 9.03 7.04
CA ILE A 87 60.68 10.49 6.89
C ILE A 87 59.24 11.04 6.95
N GLY A 88 58.30 10.33 6.35
CA GLY A 88 56.87 10.65 6.41
C GLY A 88 56.34 10.64 7.85
N HIS A 89 56.71 9.65 8.66
CA HIS A 89 56.40 9.59 10.08
C HIS A 89 56.96 10.80 10.85
N MET A 90 58.24 11.11 10.63
CA MET A 90 58.88 12.29 11.24
C MET A 90 58.20 13.60 10.83
N TYR A 91 57.74 13.69 9.58
CA TYR A 91 57.00 14.84 9.09
C TYR A 91 55.61 14.98 9.73
N LEU A 92 54.88 13.87 9.83
CA LEU A 92 53.58 13.84 10.51
C LEU A 92 53.72 14.19 11.99
N ASP A 93 54.74 13.68 12.66
CA ASP A 93 55.04 14.01 14.05
C ASP A 93 55.35 15.50 14.22
N PHE A 94 56.17 16.08 13.34
CA PHE A 94 56.46 17.51 13.31
C PHE A 94 55.19 18.36 13.09
N LEU A 95 54.31 17.96 12.16
CA LEU A 95 53.06 18.68 11.93
C LEU A 95 52.11 18.61 13.15
N CYS A 96 52.04 17.46 13.82
CA CYS A 96 51.28 17.29 15.05
C CYS A 96 51.86 18.14 16.21
N GLU A 97 53.19 18.26 16.31
CA GLU A 97 53.85 19.13 17.29
C GLU A 97 53.62 20.63 17.04
N GLN A 98 53.38 21.02 15.78
CA GLN A 98 53.05 22.39 15.39
C GLN A 98 51.55 22.72 15.44
N ASP A 99 50.72 21.85 16.03
CA ASP A 99 49.26 21.95 16.05
C ASP A 99 48.60 22.07 14.66
N ASN A 100 49.30 21.71 13.58
CA ASN A 100 48.78 21.77 12.21
C ASN A 100 48.14 20.44 11.77
N PHE A 101 47.07 20.08 12.46
CA PHE A 101 46.37 18.81 12.29
C PHE A 101 45.65 18.68 10.94
N VAL A 102 45.21 19.80 10.34
CA VAL A 102 44.47 19.80 9.06
C VAL A 102 45.38 19.35 7.91
N GLU A 103 46.59 19.90 7.85
CA GLU A 103 47.57 19.50 6.84
C GLU A 103 48.13 18.12 7.14
N ALA A 104 48.31 17.76 8.42
CA ALA A 104 48.72 16.41 8.80
C ALA A 104 47.70 15.36 8.29
N ALA A 105 46.39 15.57 8.51
CA ALA A 105 45.34 14.66 8.07
C ALA A 105 45.29 14.47 6.55
N LYS A 106 45.50 15.53 5.76
CA LYS A 106 45.61 15.42 4.29
C LYS A 106 46.84 14.63 3.86
N ARG A 107 47.95 14.76 4.56
CA ARG A 107 49.21 14.11 4.21
C ARG A 107 49.24 12.64 4.64
N CYS A 108 48.46 12.27 5.66
CA CYS A 108 48.25 10.89 6.09
C CYS A 108 47.86 9.96 4.92
N THR A 109 46.95 10.38 4.03
CA THR A 109 46.55 9.56 2.87
C THR A 109 47.70 9.26 1.91
N SER A 110 48.65 10.19 1.75
CA SER A 110 49.80 10.03 0.85
C SER A 110 51.00 9.32 1.48
N ILE A 111 51.12 9.39 2.81
CA ILE A 111 52.30 8.90 3.54
C ILE A 111 52.06 7.49 4.09
N LEU A 112 50.88 7.26 4.69
CA LEU A 112 50.58 6.02 5.39
C LEU A 112 50.09 4.92 4.43
N ALA A 113 49.55 5.32 3.27
CA ALA A 113 49.08 4.43 2.21
C ALA A 113 48.37 3.18 2.76
N HIS A 114 48.99 2.00 2.62
CA HIS A 114 48.44 0.69 3.00
C HIS A 114 48.80 0.20 4.41
N ASN A 115 49.52 1.00 5.22
CA ASN A 115 50.00 0.56 6.53
C ASN A 115 48.95 0.79 7.63
N GLN A 116 48.24 -0.29 8.00
CA GLN A 116 47.18 -0.28 9.01
C GLN A 116 47.66 0.18 10.40
N GLU A 117 48.78 -0.36 10.90
CA GLU A 117 49.30 -0.05 12.24
C GLU A 117 49.67 1.43 12.39
N SER A 118 50.21 2.00 11.31
CA SER A 118 50.60 3.40 11.28
C SER A 118 49.38 4.33 11.28
N TRP A 119 48.32 3.97 10.55
CA TRP A 119 47.05 4.69 10.62
C TRP A 119 46.43 4.65 12.02
N GLU A 120 46.45 3.49 12.69
CA GLU A 120 45.93 3.36 14.06
C GLU A 120 46.76 4.20 15.04
N HIS A 121 48.09 4.19 14.94
CA HIS A 121 48.97 5.00 15.79
C HIS A 121 48.66 6.49 15.68
N TYR A 122 48.58 7.04 14.47
CA TYR A 122 48.23 8.45 14.28
C TYR A 122 46.79 8.73 14.67
N PHE A 123 45.85 7.82 14.43
CA PHE A 123 44.48 8.00 14.91
C PHE A 123 44.42 8.21 16.43
N TYR A 124 45.11 7.39 17.22
CA TYR A 124 45.18 7.58 18.67
C TYR A 124 45.88 8.89 19.05
N LYS A 125 46.95 9.28 18.34
CA LYS A 125 47.62 10.57 18.55
C LYS A 125 46.69 11.77 18.30
N PHE A 126 45.91 11.76 17.21
CA PHE A 126 44.91 12.79 16.91
C PHE A 126 43.76 12.79 17.94
N ARG A 127 43.38 11.61 18.44
CA ARG A 127 42.38 11.46 19.52
C ARG A 127 42.84 12.09 20.81
N ASP A 128 44.07 11.82 21.24
CA ASP A 128 44.63 12.37 22.49
C ASP A 128 44.73 13.91 22.42
N SER A 129 44.95 14.47 21.23
CA SER A 129 44.91 15.90 20.96
C SER A 129 43.50 16.48 20.75
N GLY A 130 42.45 15.67 20.78
CA GLY A 130 41.05 16.10 20.61
C GLY A 130 40.68 16.51 19.18
N LYS A 131 41.47 16.15 18.17
CA LYS A 131 41.30 16.57 16.75
C LYS A 131 40.79 15.45 15.84
N ILE A 132 39.84 14.66 16.35
CA ILE A 132 39.26 13.50 15.63
C ILE A 132 38.48 13.94 14.38
N GLN A 133 37.85 15.11 14.40
CA GLN A 133 37.03 15.60 13.29
C GLN A 133 37.82 15.78 11.99
N GLU A 134 39.08 16.19 12.09
CA GLU A 134 39.92 16.49 10.92
C GLU A 134 40.42 15.22 10.23
N ILE A 135 40.75 14.17 11.00
CA ILE A 135 41.20 12.90 10.44
C ILE A 135 40.05 12.04 9.92
N ALA A 136 38.85 12.17 10.48
CA ALA A 136 37.69 11.34 10.14
C ALA A 136 37.29 11.38 8.66
N LEU A 137 37.51 12.52 7.98
CA LEU A 137 37.21 12.68 6.55
C LEU A 137 38.15 11.87 5.65
N TYR A 138 39.36 11.59 6.12
CA TYR A 138 40.44 10.99 5.34
C TYR A 138 40.73 9.52 5.73
N LEU A 139 39.94 8.95 6.65
CA LEU A 139 40.13 7.56 7.07
C LEU A 139 39.93 6.61 5.88
N PRO A 140 40.80 5.59 5.73
CA PRO A 140 40.65 4.53 4.75
C PRO A 140 39.29 3.83 4.89
N ARG A 141 38.64 3.50 3.76
CA ARG A 141 37.32 2.84 3.74
C ARG A 141 37.34 1.43 3.16
N GLU A 142 38.39 1.06 2.41
CA GLU A 142 38.47 -0.23 1.70
C GLU A 142 39.82 -0.90 1.91
N ASP A 143 40.92 -0.31 1.44
CA ASP A 143 42.26 -0.87 1.62
C ASP A 143 43.24 0.21 2.10
N PRO A 144 43.71 0.17 3.37
CA PRO A 144 43.49 -0.87 4.39
C PRO A 144 42.22 -0.61 5.23
N THR A 145 41.45 -1.62 5.60
CA THR A 145 40.41 -1.48 6.63
C THR A 145 41.05 -1.47 8.02
N LEU A 146 40.79 -0.43 8.82
CA LEU A 146 41.27 -0.36 10.20
C LEU A 146 40.44 -1.26 11.13
N GLN A 147 40.88 -1.42 12.38
CA GLN A 147 40.06 -2.08 13.38
C GLN A 147 38.69 -1.37 13.57
N PRO A 148 37.58 -2.12 13.68
CA PRO A 148 36.23 -1.56 13.86
C PRO A 148 36.12 -0.54 15.00
N ALA A 149 36.89 -0.74 16.07
CA ALA A 149 36.95 0.14 17.23
C ALA A 149 37.35 1.59 16.88
N VAL A 150 38.18 1.80 15.86
CA VAL A 150 38.60 3.13 15.40
C VAL A 150 37.41 3.88 14.82
N TYR A 151 36.65 3.24 13.93
CA TYR A 151 35.44 3.80 13.33
C TYR A 151 34.36 4.04 14.39
N GLU A 152 34.22 3.14 15.36
CA GLU A 152 33.26 3.30 16.46
C GLU A 152 33.56 4.51 17.34
N LEU A 153 34.84 4.75 17.65
CA LEU A 153 35.27 5.92 18.43
C LEU A 153 35.01 7.23 17.68
N VAL A 154 35.22 7.24 16.36
CA VAL A 154 34.89 8.40 15.52
C VAL A 154 33.40 8.69 15.57
N LEU A 155 32.57 7.66 15.34
CA LEU A 155 31.11 7.79 15.39
C LEU A 155 30.64 8.26 16.76
N TYR A 156 31.17 7.70 17.85
CA TYR A 156 30.87 8.13 19.22
C TYR A 156 31.19 9.61 19.44
N HIS A 157 32.35 10.08 18.98
CA HIS A 157 32.74 11.47 19.09
C HIS A 157 31.79 12.41 18.31
N PHE A 158 31.37 12.02 17.10
CA PHE A 158 30.40 12.80 16.32
C PHE A 158 29.01 12.81 16.95
N ILE A 159 28.54 11.71 17.54
CA ILE A 159 27.25 11.68 18.28
C ILE A 159 27.23 12.71 19.42
N GLN A 160 28.37 12.99 20.04
CA GLN A 160 28.48 13.96 21.13
C GLN A 160 28.65 15.41 20.65
N THR A 161 29.39 15.61 19.56
CA THR A 161 29.80 16.95 19.09
C THR A 161 28.92 17.49 17.95
N ASP A 162 28.69 16.71 16.90
CA ASP A 162 27.96 17.11 15.70
C ASP A 162 27.19 15.92 15.08
N ILE A 163 25.87 15.99 15.27
CA ILE A 163 24.89 14.98 14.86
C ILE A 163 24.67 14.96 13.34
N GLN A 164 24.84 16.10 12.65
CA GLN A 164 24.62 16.18 11.20
C GLN A 164 25.78 15.52 10.46
N SER A 165 27.01 15.78 10.89
CA SER A 165 28.20 15.09 10.38
C SER A 165 28.11 13.58 10.60
N PHE A 166 27.60 13.14 11.75
CA PHE A 166 27.34 11.71 12.02
C PHE A 166 26.38 11.08 11.00
N SER A 167 25.25 11.71 10.69
CA SER A 167 24.29 11.22 9.69
C SER A 167 24.93 11.10 8.31
N HIS A 168 25.73 12.09 7.91
CA HIS A 168 26.46 12.03 6.64
C HIS A 168 27.49 10.89 6.60
N LEU A 169 28.20 10.63 7.71
CA LEU A 169 29.13 9.51 7.80
C LEU A 169 28.40 8.18 7.67
N ILE A 170 27.27 7.97 8.36
CA ILE A 170 26.50 6.73 8.25
C ILE A 170 25.97 6.48 6.83
N LYS A 171 25.56 7.53 6.12
CA LYS A 171 25.11 7.42 4.72
C LYS A 171 26.24 7.05 3.76
N THR A 172 27.48 7.43 4.07
CA THR A 172 28.64 7.24 3.18
C THR A 172 29.47 5.99 3.51
N TRP A 173 29.38 5.49 4.73
CA TRP A 173 30.17 4.37 5.24
C TRP A 173 29.55 3.02 4.87
N GLN A 174 30.41 2.04 4.55
CA GLN A 174 29.98 0.69 4.18
C GLN A 174 29.61 -0.13 5.45
N LYS A 175 28.76 -1.15 5.29
CA LYS A 175 28.17 -1.90 6.41
C LYS A 175 29.18 -2.74 7.21
N SER A 176 30.34 -3.05 6.63
CA SER A 176 31.33 -3.97 7.19
C SER A 176 32.38 -3.30 8.09
N ILE A 177 32.48 -1.97 8.09
CA ILE A 177 33.61 -1.26 8.73
C ILE A 177 33.42 -0.99 10.23
N TYR A 178 32.22 -1.18 10.80
CA TYR A 178 31.96 -0.95 12.22
C TYR A 178 31.02 -2.01 12.82
N HIS A 179 31.09 -2.24 14.13
CA HIS A 179 30.12 -3.09 14.82
C HIS A 179 28.83 -2.31 15.09
N GLY A 180 27.84 -2.54 14.23
CA GLY A 180 26.55 -1.84 14.28
C GLY A 180 25.85 -1.83 15.66
N PRO A 181 25.76 -2.95 16.40
CA PRO A 181 25.03 -2.98 17.68
C PRO A 181 25.57 -2.02 18.73
N THR A 182 26.89 -1.83 18.81
CA THR A 182 27.52 -0.85 19.72
C THR A 182 27.02 0.55 19.39
N ILE A 183 26.99 0.91 18.10
CA ILE A 183 26.56 2.23 17.65
C ILE A 183 25.07 2.45 17.92
N ILE A 184 24.22 1.45 17.66
CA ILE A 184 22.80 1.54 17.99
C ILE A 184 22.59 1.84 19.47
N ASN A 185 23.28 1.14 20.37
CA ASN A 185 23.18 1.39 21.80
C ASN A 185 23.63 2.81 22.16
N THR A 186 24.73 3.30 21.59
CA THR A 186 25.21 4.67 21.84
C THR A 186 24.22 5.74 21.36
N VAL A 187 23.58 5.52 20.20
CA VAL A 187 22.54 6.42 19.67
C VAL A 187 21.31 6.39 20.58
N LEU A 188 20.86 5.21 21.01
CA LEU A 188 19.73 5.06 21.92
C LEU A 188 19.99 5.69 23.31
N GLU A 189 21.21 5.57 23.84
CA GLU A 189 21.61 6.23 25.09
C GLU A 189 21.62 7.75 24.95
N ARG A 190 22.14 8.28 23.84
CA ARG A 190 22.10 9.71 23.55
C ARG A 190 20.66 10.21 23.45
N MET A 191 19.76 9.45 22.84
CA MET A 191 18.35 9.82 22.77
C MET A 191 17.71 9.89 24.17
N LYS A 192 17.86 8.85 24.98
CA LYS A 192 17.30 8.79 26.36
C LYS A 192 17.81 9.91 27.27
N THR A 193 19.08 10.30 27.12
CA THR A 193 19.70 11.34 27.95
C THR A 193 19.34 12.76 27.52
N SER A 194 18.76 12.94 26.32
CA SER A 194 18.61 14.25 25.67
C SER A 194 17.19 14.57 25.23
N ASP A 195 16.18 13.80 25.67
CA ASP A 195 14.78 13.86 25.20
C ASP A 195 14.12 15.26 25.32
N SER A 196 14.69 16.22 26.05
CA SER A 196 14.15 17.58 26.21
C SER A 196 15.05 18.73 25.71
N SER A 197 16.27 18.46 25.24
CA SER A 197 17.28 19.50 24.94
C SER A 197 17.80 19.54 23.50
N LEU A 198 17.44 18.56 22.65
CA LEU A 198 17.86 18.51 21.25
C LEU A 198 16.96 19.36 20.36
N ALA A 199 17.56 20.01 19.35
CA ALA A 199 16.80 20.62 18.26
C ALA A 199 16.04 19.54 17.49
N GLU A 200 14.85 19.88 16.97
CA GLU A 200 14.02 18.96 16.18
C GLU A 200 14.75 18.39 14.95
N GLU A 201 15.65 19.18 14.35
CA GLU A 201 16.49 18.78 13.21
C GLU A 201 17.51 17.70 13.59
N ASP A 202 18.16 17.84 14.74
CA ASP A 202 19.12 16.85 15.24
C ASP A 202 18.42 15.56 15.67
N ARG A 203 17.22 15.70 16.24
CA ARG A 203 16.36 14.56 16.57
C ARG A 203 15.99 13.79 15.30
N HIS A 204 15.61 14.48 14.22
CA HIS A 204 15.31 13.87 12.94
C HIS A 204 16.54 13.14 12.36
N SER A 205 17.71 13.80 12.31
CA SER A 205 18.95 13.20 11.81
C SER A 205 19.40 11.97 12.61
N LEU A 206 19.21 11.95 13.93
CA LEU A 206 19.48 10.76 14.76
C LEU A 206 18.53 9.61 14.45
N TYR A 207 17.23 9.88 14.33
CA TYR A 207 16.26 8.84 13.99
C TYR A 207 16.51 8.30 12.58
N GLU A 208 16.85 9.14 11.60
CA GLU A 208 17.17 8.70 10.23
C GLU A 208 18.41 7.79 10.25
N SER A 209 19.46 8.23 10.96
CA SER A 209 20.68 7.43 11.15
C SER A 209 20.38 6.09 11.81
N LEU A 210 19.54 6.08 12.85
CA LEU A 210 19.11 4.87 13.54
C LEU A 210 18.34 3.91 12.63
N ALA A 211 17.46 4.43 11.78
CA ALA A 211 16.70 3.63 10.82
C ALA A 211 17.62 2.98 9.78
N ILE A 212 18.63 3.70 9.29
CA ILE A 212 19.67 3.16 8.40
C ILE A 212 20.47 2.06 9.10
N LEU A 213 20.86 2.27 10.36
CA LEU A 213 21.59 1.27 11.15
C LEU A 213 20.78 -0.01 11.36
N TYR A 214 19.50 0.09 11.72
CA TYR A 214 18.62 -1.09 11.85
C TYR A 214 18.42 -1.81 10.51
N THR A 215 18.24 -1.05 9.43
CA THR A 215 18.13 -1.60 8.07
C THR A 215 19.41 -2.36 7.68
N ASN A 216 20.58 -1.85 8.09
CA ASN A 216 21.86 -2.49 7.83
C ASN A 216 22.08 -3.78 8.63
N GLN A 217 21.50 -3.88 9.82
CA GLN A 217 21.56 -5.09 10.66
C GLN A 217 20.48 -6.14 10.35
N SER A 218 19.64 -5.88 9.36
CA SER A 218 18.45 -6.71 9.06
C SER A 218 17.41 -6.77 10.18
N GLU A 219 17.45 -5.82 11.13
CA GLU A 219 16.44 -5.64 12.17
C GLU A 219 15.30 -4.76 11.64
N TYR A 220 14.58 -5.28 10.65
CA TYR A 220 13.61 -4.51 9.88
C TYR A 220 12.37 -4.09 10.69
N ALA A 221 11.99 -4.86 11.71
CA ALA A 221 10.87 -4.53 12.60
C ALA A 221 11.14 -3.22 13.38
N GLU A 222 12.36 -3.08 13.90
CA GLU A 222 12.72 -1.90 14.69
C GLU A 222 12.99 -0.70 13.79
N ALA A 223 13.56 -0.92 12.61
CA ALA A 223 13.65 0.09 11.56
C ALA A 223 12.27 0.66 11.20
N LEU A 224 11.25 -0.20 11.05
CA LEU A 224 9.87 0.22 10.75
C LEU A 224 9.33 1.16 11.83
N THR A 225 9.53 0.82 13.10
CA THR A 225 9.05 1.65 14.22
C THR A 225 9.64 3.05 14.18
N VAL A 226 10.91 3.15 13.77
CA VAL A 226 11.63 4.42 13.65
C VAL A 226 11.16 5.19 12.42
N TYR A 227 11.01 4.54 11.27
CA TYR A 227 10.51 5.19 10.06
C TYR A 227 9.06 5.71 10.24
N LEU A 228 8.22 5.00 10.99
CA LEU A 228 6.87 5.46 11.34
C LEU A 228 6.90 6.71 12.24
N LYS A 229 7.84 6.79 13.19
CA LYS A 229 8.04 8.00 14.00
C LYS A 229 8.56 9.18 13.19
N LEU A 230 9.42 8.90 12.21
CA LEU A 230 9.94 9.89 11.26
C LEU A 230 8.91 10.35 10.23
N LYS A 231 7.81 9.61 10.05
CA LYS A 231 6.81 9.85 9.01
C LYS A 231 7.42 9.86 7.60
N HIS A 232 8.34 8.92 7.34
CA HIS A 232 8.97 8.80 6.02
C HIS A 232 7.97 8.30 4.97
N ASP A 233 7.96 8.89 3.78
CA ASP A 233 6.96 8.58 2.73
C ASP A 233 7.08 7.12 2.24
N ASP A 234 8.30 6.61 2.11
CA ASP A 234 8.59 5.27 1.59
C ASP A 234 8.34 4.11 2.59
N VAL A 235 7.76 4.38 3.77
CA VAL A 235 7.45 3.33 4.77
C VAL A 235 6.65 2.19 4.16
N PHE A 236 5.66 2.50 3.31
CA PHE A 236 4.82 1.49 2.69
C PHE A 236 5.59 0.64 1.68
N GLU A 237 6.51 1.22 0.90
CA GLU A 237 7.37 0.46 -0.02
C GLU A 237 8.34 -0.43 0.76
N PHE A 238 8.90 0.08 1.85
CA PHE A 238 9.79 -0.67 2.75
C PHE A 238 9.11 -1.92 3.33
N ILE A 239 7.85 -1.79 3.75
CA ILE A 239 7.03 -2.92 4.23
C ILE A 239 6.91 -4.01 3.17
N HIS A 240 6.54 -3.62 1.94
CA HIS A 240 6.35 -4.58 0.84
C HIS A 240 7.66 -5.24 0.44
N LYS A 241 8.76 -4.49 0.43
CA LYS A 241 10.09 -5.00 0.05
C LYS A 241 10.63 -6.03 1.05
N HIS A 242 10.38 -5.83 2.34
CA HIS A 242 10.92 -6.68 3.42
C HIS A 242 9.88 -7.62 4.05
N ASN A 243 8.65 -7.69 3.52
CA ASN A 243 7.55 -8.55 4.00
C ASN A 243 7.27 -8.44 5.51
N LEU A 244 7.20 -7.22 6.04
CA LEU A 244 7.10 -6.95 7.49
C LEU A 244 5.68 -7.05 8.07
N PHE A 245 4.81 -7.84 7.45
CA PHE A 245 3.39 -7.94 7.80
C PHE A 245 3.14 -8.43 9.24
N SER A 246 4.01 -9.30 9.76
CA SER A 246 3.92 -9.80 11.14
C SER A 246 4.24 -8.72 12.18
N SER A 247 5.23 -7.88 11.92
CA SER A 247 5.66 -6.78 12.80
C SER A 247 4.68 -5.63 12.81
N ILE A 248 3.95 -5.42 11.71
CA ILE A 248 2.91 -4.38 11.58
C ILE A 248 1.74 -4.63 12.53
N ASN A 249 1.50 -5.88 12.93
CA ASN A 249 0.37 -6.22 13.78
C ASN A 249 0.32 -5.40 15.07
N SER A 250 1.43 -4.92 15.64
CA SER A 250 1.39 -4.07 16.84
C SER A 250 1.30 -2.56 16.54
N GLN A 251 1.42 -2.15 15.27
CA GLN A 251 1.62 -0.76 14.84
C GLN A 251 0.56 -0.26 13.85
N ILE A 252 -0.54 -0.99 13.68
CA ILE A 252 -1.61 -0.65 12.74
C ILE A 252 -2.17 0.75 12.99
N VAL A 253 -2.36 1.14 14.25
CA VAL A 253 -2.88 2.48 14.60
C VAL A 253 -1.93 3.58 14.11
N LEU A 254 -0.62 3.42 14.30
CA LEU A 254 0.38 4.39 13.87
C LEU A 254 0.45 4.52 12.33
N LEU A 255 0.26 3.41 11.62
CA LEU A 255 0.16 3.39 10.15
C LEU A 255 -1.08 4.13 9.66
N MET A 256 -2.23 3.93 10.32
CA MET A 256 -3.48 4.61 10.00
C MET A 256 -3.38 6.12 10.28
N ASP A 257 -2.75 6.51 11.39
CA ASP A 257 -2.46 7.92 11.72
C ASP A 257 -1.55 8.59 10.68
N PHE A 258 -0.61 7.85 10.09
CA PHE A 258 0.26 8.37 9.05
C PHE A 258 -0.47 8.57 7.73
N ASN A 259 -1.06 7.50 7.18
CA ASN A 259 -1.85 7.58 5.96
C ASN A 259 -2.94 6.50 5.93
N CYS A 260 -4.17 6.90 6.30
CA CYS A 260 -5.33 6.04 6.25
C CYS A 260 -5.54 5.37 4.89
N GLY A 261 -5.34 6.07 3.77
CA GLY A 261 -5.62 5.53 2.44
C GLY A 261 -4.71 4.35 2.09
N LEU A 262 -3.39 4.58 2.18
CA LEU A 262 -2.38 3.58 1.87
C LEU A 262 -2.34 2.44 2.89
N ALA A 263 -2.56 2.75 4.19
CA ALA A 263 -2.64 1.73 5.23
C ALA A 263 -3.83 0.79 4.99
N LEU A 264 -5.00 1.33 4.61
CA LEU A 264 -6.15 0.50 4.25
C LEU A 264 -5.87 -0.39 3.04
N ASP A 265 -5.24 0.15 2.00
CA ASP A 265 -4.92 -0.63 0.80
C ASP A 265 -3.91 -1.75 1.10
N LEU A 266 -2.92 -1.47 1.96
CA LEU A 266 -1.96 -2.48 2.42
C LEU A 266 -2.62 -3.59 3.23
N LEU A 267 -3.48 -3.23 4.20
CA LEU A 267 -4.19 -4.21 5.03
C LEU A 267 -5.16 -5.08 4.19
N LEU A 268 -5.83 -4.47 3.19
CA LEU A 268 -6.79 -5.17 2.34
C LEU A 268 -6.13 -6.03 1.27
N ASN A 269 -4.94 -5.67 0.79
CA ASN A 269 -4.20 -6.49 -0.17
C ASN A 269 -3.53 -7.71 0.49
N ASN A 270 -3.26 -7.64 1.80
CA ASN A 270 -2.50 -8.66 2.54
C ASN A 270 -3.33 -9.35 3.64
N ILE A 271 -4.59 -9.68 3.36
CA ILE A 271 -5.53 -10.28 4.32
C ILE A 271 -5.05 -11.64 4.83
N GLU A 272 -4.33 -12.41 4.02
CA GLU A 272 -3.78 -13.71 4.42
C GLU A 272 -2.74 -13.57 5.55
N CYS A 273 -1.95 -12.50 5.52
CA CYS A 273 -0.94 -12.22 6.54
C CYS A 273 -1.51 -11.43 7.72
N ILE A 274 -2.50 -10.56 7.46
CA ILE A 274 -3.10 -9.66 8.44
C ILE A 274 -4.62 -9.90 8.49
N PRO A 275 -5.07 -10.92 9.23
CA PRO A 275 -6.47 -11.29 9.28
C PRO A 275 -7.31 -10.22 10.01
N PRO A 276 -8.58 -9.98 9.60
CA PRO A 276 -9.45 -8.96 10.20
C PRO A 276 -9.69 -9.15 11.71
N GLN A 277 -9.57 -10.38 12.20
CA GLN A 277 -9.69 -10.73 13.61
C GLN A 277 -8.61 -10.07 14.49
N LEU A 278 -7.44 -9.77 13.93
CA LEU A 278 -6.36 -9.06 14.64
C LEU A 278 -6.51 -7.54 14.52
N VAL A 279 -6.96 -7.05 13.37
CA VAL A 279 -7.08 -5.61 13.08
C VAL A 279 -8.22 -4.97 13.85
N VAL A 280 -9.41 -5.61 13.84
CA VAL A 280 -10.63 -5.01 14.40
C VAL A 280 -10.52 -4.68 15.90
N PRO A 281 -9.98 -5.55 16.78
CA PRO A 281 -9.81 -5.23 18.21
C PRO A 281 -8.86 -4.05 18.48
N GLN A 282 -7.81 -3.90 17.67
CA GLN A 282 -6.85 -2.79 17.84
C GLN A 282 -7.46 -1.45 17.44
N LEU A 283 -8.38 -1.47 16.48
CA LEU A 283 -9.10 -0.29 16.03
C LEU A 283 -10.34 0.03 16.88
N GLU A 284 -10.71 -0.78 17.89
CA GLU A 284 -11.89 -0.50 18.73
C GLU A 284 -11.80 0.84 19.48
N LYS A 285 -10.58 1.31 19.78
CA LYS A 285 -10.36 2.63 20.41
C LYS A 285 -10.54 3.80 19.43
N HIS A 286 -10.46 3.55 18.12
CA HIS A 286 -10.51 4.56 17.07
C HIS A 286 -11.65 4.28 16.10
N SER A 287 -12.86 4.72 16.47
CA SER A 287 -14.11 4.41 15.76
C SER A 287 -14.11 4.80 14.28
N LEU A 288 -13.48 5.93 13.91
CA LEU A 288 -13.33 6.36 12.51
C LEU A 288 -12.46 5.41 11.67
N TYR A 289 -11.34 4.92 12.21
CA TYR A 289 -10.45 4.00 11.49
C TYR A 289 -11.09 2.64 11.34
N GLN A 290 -11.78 2.18 12.39
CA GLN A 290 -12.55 0.94 12.36
C GLN A 290 -13.63 0.99 11.29
N PHE A 291 -14.37 2.11 11.20
CA PHE A 291 -15.38 2.34 10.18
C PHE A 291 -14.80 2.28 8.76
N ASN A 292 -13.74 3.05 8.49
CA ASN A 292 -13.13 3.10 7.16
C ASN A 292 -12.57 1.74 6.71
N TYR A 293 -11.96 0.99 7.64
CA TYR A 293 -11.45 -0.35 7.36
C TYR A 293 -12.57 -1.32 7.01
N LEU A 294 -13.56 -1.44 7.89
CA LEU A 294 -14.66 -2.39 7.70
C LEU A 294 -15.55 -2.02 6.49
N ASP A 295 -15.75 -0.73 6.19
CA ASP A 295 -16.51 -0.29 5.02
C ASP A 295 -15.84 -0.74 3.71
N ARG A 296 -14.53 -0.52 3.58
CA ARG A 296 -13.79 -1.00 2.41
C ARG A 296 -13.72 -2.52 2.36
N LEU A 297 -13.58 -3.17 3.50
CA LEU A 297 -13.50 -4.62 3.61
C LEU A 297 -14.79 -5.29 3.13
N ILE A 298 -15.96 -4.83 3.58
CA ILE A 298 -17.26 -5.37 3.15
C ILE A 298 -17.52 -5.13 1.67
N LYS A 299 -17.09 -4.00 1.12
CA LYS A 299 -17.21 -3.72 -0.33
C LYS A 299 -16.39 -4.68 -1.18
N ARG A 300 -15.24 -5.15 -0.67
CA ARG A 300 -14.33 -6.05 -1.39
C ARG A 300 -14.64 -7.53 -1.14
N TYR A 301 -15.06 -7.89 0.08
CA TYR A 301 -15.32 -9.27 0.50
C TYR A 301 -16.69 -9.41 1.21
N PRO A 302 -17.83 -9.42 0.48
CA PRO A 302 -19.15 -9.42 1.11
C PRO A 302 -19.48 -10.65 1.98
N TYR A 303 -18.91 -11.82 1.68
CA TYR A 303 -19.30 -13.09 2.32
C TYR A 303 -18.56 -13.40 3.63
N GLU A 304 -17.31 -12.94 3.76
CA GLU A 304 -16.46 -13.23 4.93
C GLU A 304 -16.75 -12.31 6.13
N CYS A 305 -17.56 -11.28 5.94
CA CYS A 305 -17.77 -10.19 6.89
C CYS A 305 -19.04 -10.28 7.74
N THR A 306 -19.78 -11.38 7.65
CA THR A 306 -21.11 -11.49 8.29
C THR A 306 -21.07 -11.25 9.80
N SER A 307 -20.01 -11.67 10.47
CA SER A 307 -19.78 -11.43 11.91
C SER A 307 -19.59 -9.95 12.26
N TYR A 308 -19.09 -9.13 11.33
CA TYR A 308 -18.83 -7.71 11.53
C TYR A 308 -20.00 -6.82 11.13
N HIS A 309 -21.03 -7.34 10.45
CA HIS A 309 -22.19 -6.56 10.03
C HIS A 309 -22.91 -5.88 11.21
N ASN A 310 -23.01 -6.54 12.36
CA ASN A 310 -23.59 -5.96 13.58
C ASN A 310 -22.79 -4.75 14.08
N LYS A 311 -21.45 -4.90 14.17
CA LYS A 311 -20.56 -3.78 14.56
C LYS A 311 -20.63 -2.65 13.54
N MET A 312 -20.82 -2.96 12.26
CA MET A 312 -20.93 -1.96 11.21
C MET A 312 -22.20 -1.14 11.25
N VAL A 313 -23.35 -1.73 11.63
CA VAL A 313 -24.57 -0.96 11.86
C VAL A 313 -24.32 0.12 12.93
N TYR A 314 -23.63 -0.23 14.01
CA TYR A 314 -23.25 0.72 15.06
C TYR A 314 -22.35 1.85 14.50
N LEU A 315 -21.28 1.50 13.78
CA LEU A 315 -20.30 2.46 13.26
C LEU A 315 -20.89 3.36 12.16
N TYR A 316 -21.77 2.84 11.31
CA TYR A 316 -22.48 3.62 10.29
C TYR A 316 -23.39 4.66 10.92
N ALA A 317 -24.14 4.29 11.95
CA ALA A 317 -25.00 5.22 12.65
C ALA A 317 -24.21 6.27 13.46
N GLU A 318 -22.93 6.02 13.79
CA GLU A 318 -22.07 7.02 14.43
C GLU A 318 -21.41 7.99 13.44
N HIS A 319 -20.84 7.47 12.34
CA HIS A 319 -20.01 8.28 11.46
C HIS A 319 -20.67 8.66 10.13
N SER A 320 -21.68 7.92 9.67
CA SER A 320 -22.33 8.19 8.38
C SER A 320 -23.80 7.71 8.32
N PRO A 321 -24.71 8.36 9.08
CA PRO A 321 -26.11 7.92 9.17
C PRO A 321 -26.81 7.89 7.79
N LYS A 322 -26.47 8.81 6.88
CA LYS A 322 -27.04 8.86 5.52
C LYS A 322 -26.78 7.62 4.69
N ASN A 323 -25.64 6.94 4.92
CA ASN A 323 -25.24 5.77 4.15
C ASN A 323 -25.74 4.46 4.79
N LEU A 324 -26.23 4.51 6.02
CA LEU A 324 -26.71 3.34 6.75
C LEU A 324 -27.82 2.62 5.98
N LEU A 325 -28.80 3.34 5.45
CA LEU A 325 -29.90 2.74 4.68
C LEU A 325 -29.39 1.97 3.44
N SER A 326 -28.37 2.51 2.76
CA SER A 326 -27.76 1.84 1.61
C SER A 326 -27.02 0.56 1.99
N PHE A 327 -26.41 0.54 3.18
CA PHE A 327 -25.77 -0.63 3.75
C PHE A 327 -26.79 -1.69 4.16
N LEU A 328 -27.87 -1.30 4.85
CA LEU A 328 -28.95 -2.21 5.29
C LEU A 328 -29.71 -2.86 4.13
N LYS A 329 -29.74 -2.21 2.95
CA LYS A 329 -30.27 -2.77 1.70
C LYS A 329 -29.36 -3.81 1.05
N ARG A 330 -28.05 -3.76 1.33
CA ARG A 330 -27.04 -4.62 0.70
C ARG A 330 -26.66 -5.82 1.58
N ALA A 331 -26.63 -5.63 2.89
CA ALA A 331 -26.26 -6.66 3.84
C ALA A 331 -27.50 -7.41 4.34
N ASP A 332 -27.40 -8.73 4.47
CA ASP A 332 -28.46 -9.58 5.03
C ASP A 332 -28.09 -10.22 6.38
N GLY A 333 -26.81 -10.13 6.77
CA GLY A 333 -26.24 -10.86 7.92
C GLY A 333 -26.24 -10.12 9.26
N TYR A 334 -27.09 -9.10 9.47
CA TYR A 334 -27.15 -8.36 10.73
C TYR A 334 -28.35 -8.76 11.60
N ASP A 335 -28.20 -8.60 12.92
CA ASP A 335 -29.28 -8.77 13.89
C ASP A 335 -30.23 -7.57 13.82
N GLN A 336 -31.39 -7.82 13.19
CA GLN A 336 -32.45 -6.84 12.99
C GLN A 336 -32.99 -6.28 14.31
N ALA A 337 -33.08 -7.11 15.37
CA ALA A 337 -33.62 -6.67 16.65
C ALA A 337 -32.66 -5.75 17.40
N ALA A 338 -31.36 -6.05 17.37
CA ALA A 338 -30.33 -5.18 17.91
C ALA A 338 -30.23 -3.86 17.12
N ALA A 339 -30.33 -3.93 15.78
CA ALA A 339 -30.30 -2.76 14.93
C ALA A 339 -31.47 -1.78 15.19
N VAL A 340 -32.69 -2.30 15.43
CA VAL A 340 -33.85 -1.46 15.77
C VAL A 340 -33.64 -0.71 17.09
N LYS A 341 -33.18 -1.39 18.15
CA LYS A 341 -32.90 -0.74 19.44
C LYS A 341 -31.88 0.39 19.31
N PHE A 342 -30.86 0.19 18.48
CA PHE A 342 -29.85 1.22 18.25
C PHE A 342 -30.39 2.41 17.43
N CYS A 343 -31.24 2.13 16.45
CA CYS A 343 -31.92 3.18 15.70
C CYS A 343 -32.88 3.98 16.60
N ASP A 344 -33.51 3.35 17.60
CA ASP A 344 -34.34 4.01 18.61
C ASP A 344 -33.52 4.96 19.49
N GLU A 345 -32.33 4.55 19.94
CA GLU A 345 -31.45 5.39 20.78
C GLU A 345 -30.93 6.64 20.06
N ARG A 346 -30.78 6.59 18.72
CA ARG A 346 -30.21 7.67 17.90
C ARG A 346 -31.22 8.41 17.02
N GLU A 347 -32.51 8.16 17.21
CA GLU A 347 -33.60 8.77 16.43
C GLU A 347 -33.45 8.61 14.90
N LEU A 348 -32.92 7.46 14.45
CA LEU A 348 -32.74 7.15 13.02
C LEU A 348 -34.03 6.56 12.43
N LEU A 349 -34.98 7.46 12.14
CA LEU A 349 -36.35 7.09 11.81
C LEU A 349 -36.49 6.35 10.46
N LYS A 350 -35.77 6.76 9.40
CA LYS A 350 -35.92 6.15 8.06
C LYS A 350 -35.38 4.71 8.03
N GLU A 351 -34.26 4.50 8.70
CA GLU A 351 -33.60 3.21 8.84
C GLU A 351 -34.38 2.28 9.76
N LYS A 352 -34.95 2.81 10.86
CA LYS A 352 -35.88 2.08 11.73
C LYS A 352 -37.08 1.55 10.96
N VAL A 353 -37.73 2.39 10.16
CA VAL A 353 -38.89 1.99 9.35
C VAL A 353 -38.52 0.87 8.37
N TYR A 354 -37.36 0.98 7.71
CA TYR A 354 -36.88 -0.06 6.80
C TYR A 354 -36.65 -1.40 7.53
N LEU A 355 -36.02 -1.36 8.71
CA LEU A 355 -35.79 -2.55 9.55
C LEU A 355 -37.10 -3.18 10.03
N GLN A 356 -38.04 -2.37 10.51
CA GLN A 356 -39.37 -2.84 10.92
C GLN A 356 -40.16 -3.46 9.77
N GLY A 357 -40.04 -2.90 8.55
CA GLY A 357 -40.59 -3.48 7.34
C GLY A 357 -40.00 -4.85 7.01
N LYS A 358 -38.68 -5.03 7.16
CA LYS A 358 -38.01 -6.34 6.99
C LYS A 358 -38.40 -7.37 8.05
N MET A 359 -38.64 -6.94 9.29
CA MET A 359 -39.11 -7.80 10.39
C MET A 359 -40.59 -8.22 10.27
N GLY A 360 -41.34 -7.67 9.31
CA GLY A 360 -42.77 -7.91 9.14
C GLY A 360 -43.67 -7.06 10.05
N ASN A 361 -43.11 -6.13 10.83
CA ASN A 361 -43.84 -5.23 11.73
C ASN A 361 -44.37 -4.00 10.98
N HIS A 362 -45.03 -4.21 9.84
CA HIS A 362 -45.44 -3.15 8.92
C HIS A 362 -46.37 -2.10 9.55
N ARG A 363 -47.23 -2.49 10.52
CA ARG A 363 -48.11 -1.55 11.24
C ARG A 363 -47.32 -0.56 12.09
N GLN A 364 -46.34 -1.06 12.85
CA GLN A 364 -45.50 -0.22 13.70
C GLN A 364 -44.59 0.67 12.84
N ALA A 365 -44.09 0.14 11.73
CA ALA A 365 -43.34 0.92 10.74
C ALA A 365 -44.19 2.09 10.20
N LEU A 366 -45.41 1.80 9.77
CA LEU A 366 -46.35 2.82 9.29
C LEU A 366 -46.68 3.86 10.35
N GLN A 367 -46.91 3.43 11.60
CA GLN A 367 -47.13 4.33 12.72
C GLN A 367 -45.93 5.26 12.96
N SER A 368 -44.71 4.74 12.92
CA SER A 368 -43.49 5.55 13.03
C SER A 368 -43.32 6.52 11.85
N ILE A 369 -43.68 6.13 10.62
CA ILE A 369 -43.66 7.09 9.49
C ILE A 369 -44.66 8.23 9.73
N VAL A 370 -45.88 7.90 10.11
CA VAL A 370 -46.97 8.87 10.22
C VAL A 370 -46.79 9.81 11.42
N HIS A 371 -46.37 9.29 12.58
CA HIS A 371 -46.24 10.09 13.81
C HIS A 371 -44.88 10.76 13.92
N ASP A 372 -43.78 10.03 13.63
CA ASP A 372 -42.42 10.50 13.91
C ASP A 372 -41.82 11.23 12.69
N LEU A 373 -41.97 10.68 11.47
CA LEU A 373 -41.42 11.31 10.25
C LEU A 373 -42.33 12.40 9.65
N GLN A 374 -43.65 12.26 9.80
CA GLN A 374 -44.67 13.09 9.14
C GLN A 374 -44.48 13.24 7.61
N ASP A 375 -43.78 12.29 6.99
CA ASP A 375 -43.46 12.28 5.57
C ASP A 375 -44.52 11.48 4.80
N VAL A 376 -45.42 12.20 4.11
CA VAL A 376 -46.58 11.59 3.45
C VAL A 376 -46.19 10.79 2.21
N GLU A 377 -45.22 11.25 1.43
CA GLU A 377 -44.78 10.59 0.20
C GLU A 377 -44.09 9.27 0.53
N TYR A 378 -43.21 9.28 1.54
CA TYR A 378 -42.55 8.07 2.01
C TYR A 378 -43.53 7.03 2.58
N ALA A 379 -44.57 7.48 3.31
CA ALA A 379 -45.62 6.58 3.81
C ALA A 379 -46.39 5.90 2.66
N ILE A 380 -46.68 6.65 1.60
CA ILE A 380 -47.35 6.14 0.41
C ILE A 380 -46.47 5.14 -0.33
N ASP A 381 -45.18 5.44 -0.51
CA ASP A 381 -44.26 4.53 -1.18
C ASP A 381 -44.04 3.24 -0.38
N PHE A 382 -43.97 3.30 0.95
CA PHE A 382 -43.95 2.12 1.81
C PHE A 382 -45.20 1.24 1.64
N CYS A 383 -46.38 1.85 1.55
CA CYS A 383 -47.63 1.13 1.28
C CYS A 383 -47.68 0.53 -0.13
N LYS A 384 -47.12 1.20 -1.15
CA LYS A 384 -46.99 0.66 -2.52
C LYS A 384 -46.06 -0.55 -2.56
N GLU A 385 -44.91 -0.48 -1.89
CA GLU A 385 -43.90 -1.56 -1.87
C GLU A 385 -44.45 -2.85 -1.24
N HIS A 386 -45.25 -2.74 -0.18
CA HIS A 386 -45.78 -3.90 0.56
C HIS A 386 -47.18 -4.37 0.09
N ASN A 387 -47.94 -3.54 -0.63
CA ASN A 387 -49.23 -3.86 -1.27
C ASN A 387 -50.28 -4.56 -0.37
N TYR A 388 -50.28 -4.30 0.94
CA TYR A 388 -51.27 -4.84 1.88
C TYR A 388 -52.45 -3.89 2.06
N LYS A 389 -53.68 -4.38 1.81
CA LYS A 389 -54.92 -3.62 1.99
C LYS A 389 -55.09 -3.07 3.41
N SER A 390 -54.67 -3.83 4.42
CA SER A 390 -54.72 -3.41 5.83
C SER A 390 -53.85 -2.19 6.14
N LEU A 391 -52.70 -2.04 5.48
CA LEU A 391 -51.83 -0.87 5.68
C LEU A 391 -52.44 0.38 5.08
N TRP A 392 -53.12 0.25 3.93
CA TRP A 392 -53.88 1.33 3.34
C TRP A 392 -55.05 1.75 4.24
N ASP A 393 -55.80 0.79 4.82
CA ASP A 393 -56.89 1.11 5.75
C ASP A 393 -56.37 1.84 7.01
N GLU A 394 -55.23 1.43 7.57
CA GLU A 394 -54.58 2.10 8.70
C GLU A 394 -54.09 3.51 8.29
N LEU A 395 -53.42 3.64 7.16
CA LEU A 395 -52.94 4.93 6.65
C LEU A 395 -54.11 5.89 6.36
N ILE A 396 -55.22 5.38 5.82
CA ILE A 396 -56.45 6.16 5.64
C ILE A 396 -56.96 6.64 7.01
N THR A 397 -57.09 5.75 7.98
CA THR A 397 -57.55 6.10 9.34
C THR A 397 -56.68 7.18 9.97
N TYR A 398 -55.36 7.10 9.80
CA TYR A 398 -54.44 8.14 10.27
C TYR A 398 -54.52 9.44 9.46
N SER A 399 -54.71 9.36 8.15
CA SER A 399 -54.82 10.56 7.30
C SER A 399 -56.04 11.41 7.63
N LEU A 400 -57.12 10.81 8.16
CA LEU A 400 -58.32 11.54 8.58
C LEU A 400 -58.03 12.54 9.71
N THR A 401 -56.96 12.36 10.48
CA THR A 401 -56.58 13.28 11.56
C THR A 401 -55.79 14.49 11.05
N ASN A 402 -55.19 14.41 9.85
CA ASN A 402 -54.31 15.44 9.30
C ASN A 402 -54.68 15.81 7.84
N PRO A 403 -55.21 17.02 7.57
CA PRO A 403 -55.71 17.39 6.24
C PRO A 403 -54.64 17.42 5.14
N LYS A 404 -53.36 17.66 5.49
CA LYS A 404 -52.22 17.58 4.55
C LYS A 404 -51.94 16.15 4.07
N PHE A 405 -52.23 15.14 4.89
CA PHE A 405 -52.08 13.74 4.48
C PHE A 405 -53.16 13.37 3.46
N ILE A 406 -54.38 13.88 3.63
CA ILE A 406 -55.51 13.62 2.71
C ILE A 406 -55.20 14.15 1.31
N THR A 407 -54.60 15.33 1.17
CA THR A 407 -54.26 15.90 -0.14
C THR A 407 -53.21 15.09 -0.89
N ALA A 408 -52.11 14.76 -0.21
CA ALA A 408 -51.02 13.99 -0.82
C ALA A 408 -51.43 12.53 -1.10
N LEU A 409 -52.34 11.97 -0.30
CA LEU A 409 -53.00 10.71 -0.60
C LEU A 409 -53.83 10.80 -1.87
N LEU A 410 -54.75 11.77 -1.95
CA LEU A 410 -55.60 11.96 -3.13
C LEU A 410 -54.76 12.11 -4.42
N GLU A 411 -53.62 12.79 -4.36
CA GLU A 411 -52.76 12.98 -5.53
C GLU A 411 -52.01 11.71 -6.00
N ASN A 412 -51.85 10.70 -5.15
CA ASN A 412 -51.00 9.53 -5.40
C ASN A 412 -51.72 8.16 -5.27
N ILE A 413 -53.02 8.15 -4.94
CA ILE A 413 -53.83 6.93 -4.73
C ILE A 413 -54.21 6.20 -6.02
N GLY A 414 -54.21 6.88 -7.17
CA GLY A 414 -54.99 6.53 -8.37
C GLY A 414 -54.84 5.10 -8.93
N THR A 415 -53.81 4.34 -8.55
CA THR A 415 -53.56 2.97 -9.04
C THR A 415 -53.79 1.85 -8.02
N HIS A 416 -53.83 2.13 -6.71
CA HIS A 416 -53.73 1.09 -5.68
C HIS A 416 -54.96 0.93 -4.77
N VAL A 417 -55.75 1.99 -4.60
CA VAL A 417 -56.95 1.97 -3.75
C VAL A 417 -58.08 2.70 -4.46
N ASP A 418 -59.30 2.15 -4.37
CA ASP A 418 -60.49 2.82 -4.88
C ASP A 418 -60.68 4.17 -4.16
N PRO A 419 -60.63 5.32 -4.86
CA PRO A 419 -60.78 6.64 -4.24
C PRO A 419 -62.11 6.81 -3.53
N LEU A 420 -63.13 6.02 -3.93
CA LEU A 420 -64.44 5.99 -3.28
C LEU A 420 -64.33 5.64 -1.78
N ILE A 421 -63.42 4.73 -1.41
CA ILE A 421 -63.22 4.32 -0.01
C ILE A 421 -62.68 5.49 0.81
N LEU A 422 -61.81 6.30 0.22
CA LEU A 422 -61.27 7.49 0.87
C LEU A 422 -62.33 8.59 0.97
N ILE A 423 -63.02 8.91 -0.14
CA ILE A 423 -64.04 9.96 -0.19
C ILE A 423 -65.18 9.69 0.80
N GLN A 424 -65.62 8.44 0.93
CA GLN A 424 -66.69 8.06 1.86
C GLN A 424 -66.29 8.17 3.34
N ARG A 425 -64.99 8.11 3.65
CA ARG A 425 -64.48 8.13 5.03
C ARG A 425 -64.06 9.53 5.51
N ILE A 426 -64.06 10.54 4.64
CA ILE A 426 -63.72 11.92 5.01
C ILE A 426 -64.85 12.52 5.87
N PRO A 427 -64.57 13.02 7.09
CA PRO A 427 -65.57 13.67 7.93
C PRO A 427 -66.15 14.93 7.29
N GLU A 428 -67.44 15.13 7.45
CA GLU A 428 -68.14 16.34 7.02
C GLU A 428 -67.54 17.57 7.74
N LYS A 429 -67.26 18.64 6.98
CA LYS A 429 -66.63 19.92 7.41
C LYS A 429 -65.11 19.95 7.57
N THR A 430 -64.37 19.01 6.97
CA THR A 430 -62.90 19.10 6.89
C THR A 430 -62.45 20.04 5.77
N GLU A 431 -61.60 21.02 6.10
CA GLU A 431 -60.98 21.90 5.09
C GLU A 431 -59.77 21.19 4.47
N ILE A 432 -59.95 20.68 3.24
CA ILE A 432 -58.89 20.02 2.48
C ILE A 432 -58.29 21.03 1.49
N PRO A 433 -57.01 21.41 1.63
CA PRO A 433 -56.37 22.34 0.69
C PRO A 433 -56.27 21.71 -0.70
N ASN A 434 -56.39 22.50 -1.77
CA ASN A 434 -56.22 22.02 -3.16
C ASN A 434 -57.09 20.84 -3.64
N LEU A 435 -58.17 20.49 -2.93
CA LEU A 435 -59.05 19.36 -3.26
C LEU A 435 -59.49 19.34 -4.73
N ARG A 436 -59.81 20.50 -5.31
CA ARG A 436 -60.19 20.62 -6.73
C ARG A 436 -59.13 20.06 -7.66
N ASN A 437 -57.86 20.42 -7.46
CA ASN A 437 -56.77 20.00 -8.32
C ASN A 437 -56.48 18.51 -8.15
N SER A 438 -56.50 18.01 -6.91
CA SER A 438 -56.32 16.59 -6.61
C SER A 438 -57.44 15.74 -7.23
N LEU A 439 -58.70 16.18 -7.19
CA LEU A 439 -59.83 15.50 -7.83
C LEU A 439 -59.74 15.51 -9.36
N VAL A 440 -59.34 16.64 -9.97
CA VAL A 440 -59.13 16.71 -11.43
C VAL A 440 -58.04 15.74 -11.86
N LYS A 441 -56.93 15.66 -11.12
CA LYS A 441 -55.84 14.72 -11.39
C LYS A 441 -56.31 13.27 -11.28
N ILE A 442 -57.03 12.92 -10.21
CA ILE A 442 -57.61 11.57 -10.05
C ILE A 442 -58.49 11.22 -11.25
N LEU A 443 -59.42 12.09 -11.63
CA LEU A 443 -60.32 11.83 -12.76
C LEU A 443 -59.55 11.68 -14.09
N GLN A 444 -58.49 12.48 -14.30
CA GLN A 444 -57.62 12.33 -15.46
C GLN A 444 -56.88 10.98 -15.44
N ASP A 445 -56.32 10.58 -14.31
CA ASP A 445 -55.61 9.31 -14.15
C ASP A 445 -56.56 8.12 -14.38
N PHE A 446 -57.79 8.17 -13.88
CA PHE A 446 -58.80 7.14 -14.15
C PHE A 446 -59.24 7.10 -15.61
N ASN A 447 -59.45 8.26 -16.25
CA ASN A 447 -59.76 8.32 -17.67
C ASN A 447 -58.62 7.74 -18.52
N LEU A 448 -57.37 8.03 -18.16
CA LEU A 448 -56.19 7.44 -18.81
C LEU A 448 -56.14 5.92 -18.60
N GLN A 449 -56.41 5.42 -17.40
CA GLN A 449 -56.47 3.97 -17.14
C GLN A 449 -57.56 3.27 -17.96
N ILE A 450 -58.75 3.88 -18.07
CA ILE A 450 -59.85 3.34 -18.88
C ILE A 450 -59.46 3.33 -20.36
N SER A 451 -58.96 4.46 -20.89
CA SER A 451 -58.50 4.57 -22.28
C SER A 451 -57.41 3.54 -22.59
N LEU A 452 -56.41 3.38 -21.70
CA LEU A 452 -55.35 2.39 -21.87
C LEU A 452 -55.91 0.96 -21.87
N ARG A 453 -56.86 0.64 -20.99
CA ARG A 453 -57.49 -0.68 -20.97
C ARG A 453 -58.29 -0.95 -22.23
N GLU A 454 -59.07 0.02 -22.71
CA GLU A 454 -59.82 -0.09 -23.97
C GLU A 454 -58.90 -0.28 -25.17
N ASP A 455 -57.79 0.45 -25.23
CA ASP A 455 -56.85 0.33 -26.35
C ASP A 455 -56.05 -0.97 -26.28
N CYS A 456 -55.59 -1.40 -25.10
CA CYS A 456 -54.99 -2.71 -24.89
C CYS A 456 -55.98 -3.84 -25.25
N GLN A 457 -57.26 -3.70 -24.91
CA GLN A 457 -58.29 -4.65 -25.28
C GLN A 457 -58.45 -4.73 -26.82
N LYS A 458 -58.54 -3.60 -27.52
CA LYS A 458 -58.62 -3.56 -28.98
C LYS A 458 -57.39 -4.18 -29.65
N ILE A 459 -56.19 -3.91 -29.14
CA ILE A 459 -54.95 -4.51 -29.64
C ILE A 459 -55.00 -6.02 -29.46
N LEU A 460 -55.38 -6.50 -28.27
CA LEU A 460 -55.46 -7.92 -27.97
C LEU A 460 -56.53 -8.63 -28.83
N GLU A 461 -57.70 -8.01 -29.02
CA GLU A 461 -58.72 -8.50 -29.94
C GLU A 461 -58.21 -8.56 -31.39
N THR A 462 -57.47 -7.55 -31.85
CA THR A 462 -56.88 -7.54 -33.19
C THR A 462 -55.81 -8.61 -33.35
N ASP A 463 -54.92 -8.76 -32.38
CA ASP A 463 -53.85 -9.75 -32.40
C ASP A 463 -54.39 -11.18 -32.34
N THR A 464 -55.41 -11.43 -31.52
CA THR A 464 -56.07 -12.75 -31.49
C THR A 464 -56.69 -13.10 -32.84
N LEU A 465 -57.34 -12.15 -33.51
CA LEU A 465 -57.88 -12.36 -34.87
C LEU A 465 -56.76 -12.58 -35.91
N ASN A 466 -55.66 -11.82 -35.84
CA ASN A 466 -54.52 -11.95 -36.73
C ASN A 466 -53.83 -13.32 -36.56
N LEU A 467 -53.58 -13.74 -35.32
CA LEU A 467 -53.01 -15.05 -35.01
C LEU A 467 -53.94 -16.18 -35.45
N LEU A 468 -55.25 -16.02 -35.25
CA LEU A 468 -56.24 -16.98 -35.74
C LEU A 468 -56.20 -17.08 -37.28
N ALA A 469 -56.16 -15.94 -37.98
CA ALA A 469 -56.07 -15.92 -39.43
C ALA A 469 -54.76 -16.54 -39.95
N GLN A 470 -53.64 -16.27 -39.29
CA GLN A 470 -52.35 -16.89 -39.60
C GLN A 470 -52.38 -18.40 -39.35
N HIS A 471 -52.96 -18.84 -38.24
CA HIS A 471 -53.12 -20.26 -37.91
C HIS A 471 -53.97 -20.96 -38.96
N VAL A 472 -55.12 -20.39 -39.36
CA VAL A 472 -55.96 -20.92 -40.44
C VAL A 472 -55.20 -20.97 -41.77
N LYS A 473 -54.40 -19.95 -42.09
CA LYS A 473 -53.56 -19.94 -43.31
C LYS A 473 -52.50 -21.05 -43.30
N LEU A 474 -51.86 -21.29 -42.16
CA LEU A 474 -50.90 -22.38 -42.00
C LEU A 474 -51.58 -23.74 -42.08
N GLN A 475 -52.77 -23.90 -41.48
CA GLN A 475 -53.54 -25.15 -41.58
C GLN A 475 -54.02 -25.44 -43.00
N LYS A 476 -54.34 -24.41 -43.80
CA LYS A 476 -54.73 -24.55 -45.21
C LYS A 476 -53.55 -24.73 -46.16
N LYS A 477 -52.31 -24.59 -45.69
CA LYS A 477 -51.13 -24.77 -46.53
C LYS A 477 -50.96 -26.27 -46.82
N GLY A 478 -50.71 -26.61 -48.09
CA GLY A 478 -50.33 -27.97 -48.46
C GLY A 478 -49.02 -28.40 -47.76
N LEU A 479 -48.96 -29.65 -47.33
CA LEU A 479 -47.77 -30.27 -46.75
C LEU A 479 -47.07 -31.10 -47.83
N CYS A 480 -45.75 -30.97 -47.94
CA CYS A 480 -44.97 -31.75 -48.90
C CYS A 480 -44.74 -33.16 -48.35
N VAL A 481 -44.89 -34.16 -49.22
CA VAL A 481 -44.61 -35.56 -48.90
C VAL A 481 -43.45 -36.01 -49.76
N GLU A 482 -42.40 -36.50 -49.13
CA GLU A 482 -41.25 -37.08 -49.84
C GLU A 482 -41.53 -38.54 -50.21
N ASP A 483 -40.97 -39.00 -51.33
CA ASP A 483 -41.14 -40.38 -51.83
C ASP A 483 -40.62 -41.46 -50.86
N ALA A 484 -39.75 -41.09 -49.92
CA ALA A 484 -39.22 -41.96 -48.88
C ALA A 484 -40.12 -42.04 -47.63
N ALA A 485 -41.23 -41.30 -47.57
CA ALA A 485 -42.12 -41.26 -46.42
C ALA A 485 -42.74 -42.63 -46.12
N ARG A 486 -42.74 -43.02 -44.84
CA ARG A 486 -43.23 -44.33 -44.37
C ARG A 486 -44.36 -44.17 -43.38
N CYS A 487 -45.32 -45.07 -43.44
CA CYS A 487 -46.44 -45.13 -42.51
C CYS A 487 -45.90 -45.42 -41.11
N SER A 488 -46.34 -44.65 -40.12
CA SER A 488 -45.77 -44.77 -38.77
C SER A 488 -46.30 -45.98 -37.98
N ILE A 489 -47.22 -46.78 -38.54
CA ILE A 489 -47.75 -48.04 -37.95
C ILE A 489 -47.18 -49.28 -38.64
N CYS A 490 -47.33 -49.38 -39.97
CA CYS A 490 -46.86 -50.54 -40.73
C CYS A 490 -45.42 -50.41 -41.23
N HIS A 491 -44.82 -49.22 -41.15
CA HIS A 491 -43.47 -48.90 -41.62
C HIS A 491 -43.24 -49.08 -43.14
N GLU A 492 -44.28 -49.36 -43.92
CA GLU A 492 -44.23 -49.40 -45.38
C GLU A 492 -44.28 -48.00 -46.00
N ARG A 493 -43.86 -47.88 -47.27
CA ARG A 493 -43.87 -46.60 -47.99
C ARG A 493 -45.30 -46.11 -48.17
N ILE A 494 -45.52 -44.82 -47.94
CA ILE A 494 -46.84 -44.20 -48.08
C ILE A 494 -47.17 -43.97 -49.55
N ILE A 495 -46.16 -43.57 -50.33
CA ILE A 495 -46.26 -43.48 -51.79
C ILE A 495 -45.70 -44.79 -52.36
N PRO A 496 -46.56 -45.72 -52.86
CA PRO A 496 -46.08 -46.95 -53.47
C PRO A 496 -45.44 -46.66 -54.85
N ILE A 497 -44.48 -47.50 -55.23
CA ILE A 497 -43.80 -47.42 -56.55
C ILE A 497 -44.76 -47.80 -57.69
N ASP A 498 -45.77 -48.63 -57.40
CA ASP A 498 -46.82 -49.02 -58.33
C ASP A 498 -48.17 -48.44 -57.87
N LEU A 499 -48.72 -47.52 -58.66
CA LEU A 499 -49.94 -46.76 -58.37
C LEU A 499 -51.20 -47.64 -58.24
N ARG A 500 -51.14 -48.90 -58.67
CA ARG A 500 -52.26 -49.86 -58.57
C ARG A 500 -52.53 -50.34 -57.14
N PHE A 501 -51.55 -50.19 -56.25
CA PHE A 501 -51.66 -50.56 -54.83
C PHE A 501 -51.72 -49.32 -53.90
N GLY A 502 -52.02 -48.14 -54.46
CA GLY A 502 -52.20 -46.92 -53.67
C GLY A 502 -53.43 -46.98 -52.77
N THR A 503 -53.25 -46.68 -51.49
CA THR A 503 -54.33 -46.42 -50.54
C THR A 503 -54.39 -44.94 -50.19
N ASP A 504 -55.57 -44.45 -49.78
CA ASP A 504 -55.69 -43.07 -49.33
C ASP A 504 -54.81 -42.84 -48.10
N MET A 505 -54.18 -41.67 -48.03
CA MET A 505 -53.26 -41.31 -46.96
C MET A 505 -53.84 -40.21 -46.08
N THR A 506 -53.48 -40.24 -44.81
CA THR A 506 -53.84 -39.23 -43.82
C THR A 506 -52.57 -38.72 -43.16
N MET A 507 -52.46 -37.39 -43.04
CA MET A 507 -51.37 -36.73 -42.35
C MET A 507 -51.94 -35.84 -41.26
N PHE A 508 -51.40 -35.96 -40.05
CA PHE A 508 -51.75 -35.07 -38.95
C PHE A 508 -50.84 -33.84 -38.94
N TYR A 509 -51.27 -32.75 -38.30
CA TYR A 509 -50.45 -31.53 -38.16
C TYR A 509 -49.10 -31.75 -37.43
N CYS A 510 -48.95 -32.85 -36.70
CA CYS A 510 -47.66 -33.29 -36.15
C CYS A 510 -46.73 -33.96 -37.19
N HIS A 511 -47.08 -33.92 -38.48
CA HIS A 511 -46.35 -34.49 -39.62
C HIS A 511 -46.22 -36.02 -39.59
N HIS A 512 -46.89 -36.71 -38.67
CA HIS A 512 -47.03 -38.16 -38.73
C HIS A 512 -48.05 -38.55 -39.80
N MET A 513 -47.69 -39.58 -40.55
CA MET A 513 -48.38 -39.99 -41.76
C MET A 513 -48.77 -41.46 -41.66
N PHE A 514 -49.99 -41.77 -42.12
CA PHE A 514 -50.58 -43.09 -42.03
C PHE A 514 -51.37 -43.41 -43.30
N HIS A 515 -51.40 -44.67 -43.70
CA HIS A 515 -52.45 -45.16 -44.61
C HIS A 515 -53.80 -45.10 -43.89
N ILE A 516 -54.86 -44.77 -44.62
CA ILE A 516 -56.22 -44.69 -44.04
C ILE A 516 -56.63 -46.02 -43.39
N ASP A 517 -56.25 -47.13 -44.00
CA ASP A 517 -56.55 -48.49 -43.52
C ASP A 517 -55.75 -48.87 -42.25
N CYS A 518 -54.60 -48.22 -42.03
CA CYS A 518 -53.80 -48.42 -40.84
C CYS A 518 -54.32 -47.62 -39.63
N LEU A 519 -55.23 -46.66 -39.84
CA LEU A 519 -55.83 -45.91 -38.75
C LEU A 519 -57.07 -46.63 -38.19
N PRO A 520 -57.16 -46.85 -36.87
CA PRO A 520 -58.39 -47.29 -36.23
C PRO A 520 -59.54 -46.32 -36.54
N SER A 521 -60.73 -46.84 -36.86
CA SER A 521 -61.89 -46.03 -37.26
C SER A 521 -62.33 -44.96 -36.24
N TYR A 522 -61.89 -45.07 -34.98
CA TYR A 522 -62.18 -44.11 -33.91
C TYR A 522 -61.14 -42.98 -33.75
N SER A 523 -60.00 -43.01 -34.44
CA SER A 523 -58.88 -42.06 -34.27
C SER A 523 -58.68 -41.08 -35.43
N SER A 524 -59.73 -40.80 -36.21
CA SER A 524 -59.62 -39.90 -37.38
C SER A 524 -59.23 -38.45 -37.04
N SER A 525 -59.47 -37.99 -35.81
CA SER A 525 -59.20 -36.61 -35.37
C SER A 525 -57.94 -36.43 -34.52
N THR A 526 -57.28 -37.51 -34.08
CA THR A 526 -56.08 -37.43 -33.22
C THR A 526 -54.98 -38.40 -33.65
N CYS A 527 -53.74 -37.92 -33.70
CA CYS A 527 -52.60 -38.75 -34.05
C CYS A 527 -52.32 -39.79 -32.94
N ALA A 528 -52.32 -41.07 -33.30
CA ALA A 528 -52.11 -42.17 -32.36
C ALA A 528 -50.75 -42.08 -31.61
N ILE A 529 -49.70 -41.59 -32.26
CA ILE A 529 -48.34 -41.48 -31.69
C ILE A 529 -48.26 -40.36 -30.65
N CYS A 530 -48.76 -39.17 -31.00
CA CYS A 530 -48.75 -38.03 -30.07
C CYS A 530 -49.72 -38.23 -28.90
N ASN A 531 -50.86 -38.89 -29.13
CA ASN A 531 -51.82 -39.20 -28.07
C ASN A 531 -51.26 -40.25 -27.09
N ALA A 532 -50.51 -41.24 -27.58
CA ALA A 532 -49.79 -42.18 -26.72
C ALA A 532 -48.74 -41.48 -25.82
N GLN A 533 -48.02 -40.48 -26.34
CA GLN A 533 -47.06 -39.71 -25.55
C GLN A 533 -47.70 -38.81 -24.47
N LYS A 534 -48.88 -38.23 -24.73
CA LYS A 534 -49.62 -37.41 -23.74
C LYS A 534 -50.18 -38.21 -22.55
N ARG A 535 -50.33 -39.53 -22.67
CA ARG A 535 -50.83 -40.41 -21.59
C ARG A 535 -49.74 -40.85 -20.61
N ASN A 536 -48.48 -40.46 -20.82
CA ASN A 536 -47.43 -40.67 -19.81
C ASN A 536 -47.63 -39.72 -18.61
N PRO A 537 -47.51 -40.21 -17.36
CA PRO A 537 -47.78 -39.43 -16.15
C PRO A 537 -46.65 -38.42 -15.91
N GLY A 538 -46.75 -37.24 -16.53
CA GLY A 538 -45.76 -36.19 -16.34
C GLY A 538 -46.03 -34.87 -17.06
N TYR A 539 -47.04 -34.80 -17.94
CA TYR A 539 -47.43 -33.56 -18.62
C TYR A 539 -48.86 -33.17 -18.25
N SER A 540 -49.00 -32.39 -17.18
CA SER A 540 -50.22 -31.65 -16.89
C SER A 540 -50.44 -30.59 -17.97
N SER A 541 -51.44 -30.81 -18.83
CA SER A 541 -51.92 -29.77 -19.74
C SER A 541 -52.75 -28.74 -18.96
N SER A 542 -52.08 -27.71 -18.45
CA SER A 542 -52.70 -26.41 -18.23
C SER A 542 -52.98 -25.78 -19.59
N LEU A 543 -54.21 -25.90 -20.08
CA LEU A 543 -54.91 -25.00 -21.01
C LEU A 543 -56.18 -25.70 -21.51
N MET A 544 -57.24 -25.59 -20.71
CA MET A 544 -58.61 -25.36 -21.16
C MET A 544 -59.17 -24.25 -20.29
#